data_AF-A0A1H7TP16-F1
#
_entry.id   AF-A0A1H7TP16-F1
#
_cell.length_a   1.000
_cell.length_b   1.000
_cell.length_c   1.000
_cell.angle_alpha   90.00
_cell.angle_beta   90.00
_cell.angle_gamma   90.00
#
_symmetry.space_group_name_H-M   'P 1'
#
loop_
_entity.id
_entity.type
_entity.pdbx_description
1 polymer ?
#
loop_
_entity_poly.entity_id
_entity_poly.type
_entity_poly.pdbx_seq_one_letter_code
_entity_poly.pdbx_strand_id
1 'polypeptide(L)'
;MGHVMEPSRYTGRGAQILAIAVGSVALLMLGLQPLLLGALLEAGHVTLEGVGLVAMGEIVALGAGVLIGDMRLSVRHLRPITALAALLAAGMDLLTTQLQGDLALGLVRAGAGLAEGLLVWSTTAVIVRASTPERLAGLFFVIQTLAQALLGLALAHLVIPTAGWRGGFELLAVLAVGVATLAALFARPLGPLTPTASQAGVGMTWTRPRLGALLAVFLQLATLGAFWAYAEPLGTRAGFSPVAVQTLIAAGLGMQVLGGSVGTWLVKRLPIHATLLVCCLALGLSAFGVVRTAHGGTLLFTGLCAVFTFTWLFMLPFQMGLAFRVDGSGQVAALVPAAQLFGSAFGPLVASLMVTGDEVAPVPLVATAFAVLAALTLPLTRLRRRMAAD
;
A
#
# COMPACT_ATOMS: atom_id res chain seq x y z
N MET A 1 -12.97 10.01 46.46
CA MET A 1 -11.73 10.43 45.76
C MET A 1 -11.50 9.49 44.59
N GLY A 2 -12.06 9.82 43.43
CA GLY A 2 -11.81 9.06 42.21
C GLY A 2 -10.42 9.40 41.70
N HIS A 3 -9.55 8.39 41.61
CA HIS A 3 -8.31 8.51 40.84
C HIS A 3 -8.69 8.88 39.40
N VAL A 4 -8.61 10.17 39.08
CA VAL A 4 -8.48 10.62 37.70
C VAL A 4 -7.13 10.06 37.27
N MET A 5 -7.14 8.88 36.63
CA MET A 5 -5.96 8.36 35.99
C MET A 5 -5.55 9.40 34.96
N GLU A 6 -4.43 10.08 35.21
CA GLU A 6 -3.77 10.85 34.16
C GLU A 6 -3.63 9.93 32.95
N PRO A 7 -4.07 10.35 31.75
CA PRO A 7 -3.86 9.57 30.56
C PRO A 7 -2.35 9.39 30.39
N SER A 8 -1.88 8.16 30.64
CA SER A 8 -0.50 7.74 30.39
C SER A 8 -0.07 8.31 29.03
N ARG A 9 1.02 9.09 29.03
CA ARG A 9 1.61 9.64 27.78
C ARG A 9 2.00 8.54 26.80
N TYR A 10 2.12 7.29 27.26
CA TYR A 10 2.46 6.12 26.47
C TYR A 10 1.30 5.13 26.35
N THR A 11 1.13 4.56 25.15
CA THR A 11 0.17 3.48 24.92
C THR A 11 0.66 2.17 25.56
N GLY A 12 -0.23 1.49 26.31
CA GLY A 12 0.10 0.19 26.90
C GLY A 12 0.27 -0.91 25.85
N ARG A 13 1.01 -1.98 26.17
CA ARG A 13 1.30 -3.10 25.24
C ARG A 13 0.05 -3.68 24.57
N GLY A 14 -1.05 -3.84 25.32
CA GLY A 14 -2.31 -4.34 24.76
C GLY A 14 -2.90 -3.44 23.68
N ALA A 15 -2.80 -2.11 23.83
CA ALA A 15 -3.26 -1.16 22.82
C ALA A 15 -2.38 -1.21 21.56
N GLN A 16 -1.07 -1.42 21.72
CA GLN A 16 -0.14 -1.56 20.60
C GLN A 16 -0.40 -2.83 19.78
N ILE A 17 -0.64 -3.97 20.45
CA ILE A 17 -1.00 -5.23 19.79
C ILE A 17 -2.32 -5.08 19.04
N LEU A 18 -3.33 -4.49 19.66
CA LEU A 18 -4.62 -4.22 19.03
C LEU A 18 -4.47 -3.30 17.81
N ALA A 19 -3.69 -2.23 17.92
CA ALA A 19 -3.44 -1.32 16.80
C ALA A 19 -2.76 -2.02 15.64
N ILE A 20 -1.76 -2.87 15.90
CA ILE A 20 -1.14 -3.69 14.85
C ILE A 20 -2.19 -4.57 14.19
N ALA A 21 -3.02 -5.30 14.95
CA ALA A 21 -4.05 -6.16 14.40
C ALA A 21 -5.07 -5.38 13.55
N VAL A 22 -5.57 -4.26 14.05
CA VAL A 22 -6.50 -3.36 13.35
C VAL A 22 -5.89 -2.85 12.04
N GLY A 23 -4.68 -2.31 12.08
CA GLY A 23 -4.04 -1.79 10.88
C GLY A 23 -3.64 -2.89 9.90
N SER A 24 -3.29 -4.08 10.38
CA SER A 24 -3.00 -5.21 9.51
C SER A 24 -4.23 -5.61 8.74
N VAL A 25 -5.39 -5.75 9.40
CA VAL A 25 -6.68 -6.01 8.74
C VAL A 25 -7.05 -4.90 7.76
N ALA A 26 -6.89 -3.64 8.16
CA ALA A 26 -7.18 -2.49 7.30
C ALA A 26 -6.39 -2.46 6.00
N LEU A 27 -5.17 -3.01 5.99
CA LEU A 27 -4.33 -3.04 4.79
C LEU A 27 -4.34 -4.39 4.10
N LEU A 28 -5.10 -5.41 4.55
CA LEU A 28 -5.10 -6.74 3.94
C LEU A 28 -5.43 -6.65 2.44
N MET A 29 -6.52 -5.96 2.10
CA MET A 29 -6.98 -5.87 0.72
C MET A 29 -5.95 -5.24 -0.20
N LEU A 30 -5.19 -4.22 0.21
CA LEU A 30 -4.15 -3.60 -0.61
C LEU A 30 -3.07 -4.58 -1.13
N GLY A 31 -2.71 -5.58 -0.31
CA GLY A 31 -1.75 -6.62 -0.71
C GLY A 31 -2.40 -7.85 -1.33
N LEU A 32 -3.68 -8.07 -1.07
CA LEU A 32 -4.45 -9.17 -1.65
C LEU A 32 -5.20 -8.76 -2.92
N GLN A 33 -5.11 -7.49 -3.28
CA GLN A 33 -5.81 -6.86 -4.38
C GLN A 33 -5.65 -7.61 -5.70
N PRO A 34 -4.43 -8.01 -6.12
CA PRO A 34 -4.28 -8.69 -7.41
C PRO A 34 -4.96 -10.06 -7.40
N LEU A 35 -4.97 -10.73 -6.25
CA LEU A 35 -5.55 -12.05 -6.06
C LEU A 35 -7.09 -11.97 -6.05
N LEU A 36 -7.68 -11.05 -5.28
CA LEU A 36 -9.13 -10.92 -5.17
C LEU A 36 -9.78 -10.23 -6.38
N LEU A 37 -9.12 -9.21 -6.96
CA LEU A 37 -9.60 -8.60 -8.20
C LEU A 37 -9.38 -9.53 -9.40
N GLY A 38 -8.30 -10.30 -9.43
CA GLY A 38 -8.10 -11.36 -10.42
C GLY A 38 -9.18 -12.43 -10.35
N ALA A 39 -9.55 -12.88 -9.15
CA ALA A 39 -10.66 -13.82 -8.97
C ALA A 39 -12.03 -13.26 -9.39
N LEU A 40 -12.28 -11.95 -9.19
CA LEU A 40 -13.48 -11.28 -9.71
C LEU A 40 -13.48 -11.19 -11.24
N LEU A 41 -12.31 -10.94 -11.84
CA LEU A 41 -12.13 -10.87 -13.29
C LEU A 41 -12.36 -12.25 -13.91
N GLU A 42 -11.76 -13.30 -13.36
CA GLU A 42 -11.95 -14.69 -13.80
C GLU A 42 -13.42 -15.13 -13.72
N ALA A 43 -14.14 -14.66 -12.68
CA ALA A 43 -15.56 -14.91 -12.51
C ALA A 43 -16.47 -14.03 -13.41
N GLY A 44 -15.90 -13.11 -14.20
CA GLY A 44 -16.65 -12.22 -15.10
C GLY A 44 -17.45 -11.13 -14.39
N HIS A 45 -17.09 -10.78 -13.15
CA HIS A 45 -17.78 -9.74 -12.37
C HIS A 45 -17.21 -8.33 -12.56
N VAL A 46 -15.96 -8.25 -13.02
CA VAL A 46 -15.28 -7.00 -13.37
C VAL A 46 -14.59 -7.20 -14.73
N THR A 47 -14.53 -6.15 -15.55
CA THR A 47 -13.75 -6.17 -16.79
C THR A 47 -12.26 -5.99 -16.50
N LEU A 48 -11.40 -6.28 -17.48
CA LEU A 48 -9.97 -6.05 -17.33
C LEU A 48 -9.65 -4.55 -17.18
N GLU A 49 -10.41 -3.68 -17.84
CA GLU A 49 -10.35 -2.23 -17.63
C GLU A 49 -10.78 -1.88 -16.19
N GLY A 50 -11.85 -2.51 -15.70
CA GLY A 50 -12.42 -2.30 -14.37
C GLY A 50 -11.46 -2.61 -13.22
N VAL A 51 -10.56 -3.59 -13.36
CA VAL A 51 -9.58 -3.96 -12.32
C VAL A 51 -8.81 -2.74 -11.82
N GLY A 52 -8.29 -1.91 -12.73
CA GLY A 52 -7.52 -0.72 -12.36
C GLY A 52 -8.37 0.40 -11.76
N LEU A 53 -9.64 0.53 -12.17
CA LEU A 53 -10.57 1.51 -11.62
C LEU A 53 -10.98 1.16 -10.19
N VAL A 54 -11.34 -0.11 -9.95
CA VAL A 54 -11.70 -0.62 -8.62
C VAL A 54 -10.52 -0.47 -7.67
N ALA A 55 -9.33 -0.87 -8.13
CA ALA A 55 -8.06 -0.71 -7.45
C ALA A 55 -7.78 0.75 -7.03
N MET A 56 -7.84 1.67 -7.98
CA MET A 56 -7.60 3.09 -7.73
C MET A 56 -8.63 3.66 -6.74
N GLY A 57 -9.91 3.34 -6.92
CA GLY A 57 -11.02 3.85 -6.10
C GLY A 57 -10.80 3.54 -4.63
N GLU A 58 -10.42 2.31 -4.33
CA GLU A 58 -10.13 1.85 -2.97
C GLU A 58 -8.92 2.56 -2.35
N ILE A 59 -7.81 2.66 -3.08
CA ILE A 59 -6.57 3.29 -2.59
C ILE A 59 -6.78 4.79 -2.30
N VAL A 60 -7.46 5.51 -3.21
CA VAL A 60 -7.75 6.95 -3.03
C VAL A 60 -8.69 7.15 -1.84
N ALA A 61 -9.73 6.32 -1.74
CA ALA A 61 -10.68 6.35 -0.64
C ALA A 61 -10.00 6.05 0.71
N LEU A 62 -9.06 5.12 0.76
CA LEU A 62 -8.25 4.85 1.94
C LEU A 62 -7.49 6.08 2.41
N GLY A 63 -6.84 6.79 1.50
CA GLY A 63 -6.21 8.08 1.83
C GLY A 63 -7.19 9.11 2.36
N ALA A 64 -8.35 9.22 1.72
CA ALA A 64 -9.41 10.12 2.18
C ALA A 64 -9.90 9.75 3.58
N GLY A 65 -10.05 8.47 3.90
CA GLY A 65 -10.41 7.98 5.22
C GLY A 65 -9.38 8.39 6.28
N VAL A 66 -8.09 8.24 6.00
CA VAL A 66 -7.01 8.69 6.89
C VAL A 66 -7.09 10.20 7.14
N LEU A 67 -7.28 10.99 6.07
CA LEU A 67 -7.36 12.44 6.15
C LEU A 67 -8.59 12.92 6.92
N ILE A 68 -9.75 12.29 6.70
CA ILE A 68 -10.98 12.57 7.46
C ILE A 68 -10.75 12.29 8.94
N GLY A 69 -10.07 11.19 9.27
CA GLY A 69 -9.67 10.88 10.64
C GLY A 69 -8.84 12.00 11.26
N ASP A 70 -7.80 12.45 10.57
CA ASP A 70 -6.87 13.47 11.08
C ASP A 70 -7.53 14.86 11.23
N MET A 71 -8.39 15.26 10.28
CA MET A 71 -9.00 16.59 10.26
C MET A 71 -10.27 16.72 11.11
N ARG A 72 -11.09 15.67 11.20
CA ARG A 72 -12.46 15.76 11.73
C ARG A 72 -12.69 14.94 12.98
N LEU A 73 -11.88 13.90 13.24
CA LEU A 73 -12.16 12.96 14.32
C LEU A 73 -11.24 13.18 15.51
N SER A 74 -11.80 12.98 16.71
CA SER A 74 -11.04 13.07 17.95
C SER A 74 -10.56 11.70 18.40
N VAL A 75 -9.26 11.58 18.68
CA VAL A 75 -8.65 10.38 19.29
C VAL A 75 -9.24 10.02 20.67
N ARG A 76 -10.04 10.90 21.28
CA ARG A 76 -10.83 10.58 22.48
C ARG A 76 -11.90 9.54 22.19
N HIS A 77 -12.43 9.51 20.98
CA HIS A 77 -13.44 8.57 20.51
C HIS A 77 -12.85 7.41 19.72
N LEU A 78 -11.56 7.08 19.93
CA LEU A 78 -10.86 6.04 19.17
C LEU A 78 -11.62 4.71 19.17
N ARG A 79 -12.11 4.26 20.34
CA ARG A 79 -12.83 2.99 20.48
C ARG A 79 -14.06 2.88 19.57
N PRO A 80 -15.08 3.77 19.67
CA PRO A 80 -16.25 3.67 18.80
C PRO A 80 -15.92 3.92 17.33
N ILE A 81 -14.95 4.80 17.01
CA ILE A 81 -14.55 5.05 15.62
C ILE A 81 -13.93 3.79 15.00
N THR A 82 -12.97 3.16 15.67
CA THR A 82 -12.32 1.94 15.17
C THR A 82 -13.32 0.80 15.02
N ALA A 83 -14.21 0.60 15.99
CA ALA A 83 -15.22 -0.45 15.91
C ALA A 83 -16.22 -0.22 14.77
N LEU A 84 -16.73 1.01 14.61
CA LEU A 84 -17.68 1.34 13.54
C LEU A 84 -17.02 1.27 12.16
N ALA A 85 -15.80 1.77 12.01
CA ALA A 85 -15.05 1.68 10.77
C ALA A 85 -14.81 0.21 10.37
N ALA A 86 -14.48 -0.65 11.34
CA ALA A 86 -14.27 -2.08 11.07
C ALA A 86 -15.59 -2.78 10.67
N LEU A 87 -16.71 -2.45 11.30
CA LEU A 87 -18.02 -2.96 10.89
C LEU A 87 -18.44 -2.44 9.50
N LEU A 88 -18.12 -1.19 9.18
CA LEU A 88 -18.38 -0.64 7.85
C LEU A 88 -17.54 -1.35 6.78
N ALA A 89 -16.25 -1.57 7.03
CA ALA A 89 -15.38 -2.34 6.14
C ALA A 89 -15.95 -3.75 5.90
N ALA A 90 -16.34 -4.46 6.97
CA ALA A 90 -16.98 -5.77 6.87
C ALA A 90 -18.27 -5.72 6.04
N GLY A 91 -19.11 -4.70 6.24
CA GLY A 91 -20.33 -4.51 5.45
C GLY A 91 -20.05 -4.27 3.97
N MET A 92 -19.00 -3.52 3.63
CA MET A 92 -18.60 -3.26 2.24
C MET A 92 -17.99 -4.51 1.59
N ASP A 93 -17.21 -5.30 2.34
CA ASP A 93 -16.69 -6.59 1.87
C ASP A 93 -17.84 -7.57 1.55
N LEU A 94 -18.83 -7.68 2.45
CA LEU A 94 -20.02 -8.50 2.20
C LEU A 94 -20.85 -7.97 1.03
N LEU A 95 -21.03 -6.65 0.92
CA LEU A 95 -21.75 -6.05 -0.19
C LEU A 95 -21.05 -6.29 -1.54
N THR A 96 -19.72 -6.38 -1.54
CA THR A 96 -18.93 -6.73 -2.74
C THR A 96 -19.36 -8.09 -3.31
N THR A 97 -19.79 -9.05 -2.47
CA THR A 97 -20.24 -10.38 -2.92
C THR A 97 -21.55 -10.38 -3.71
N GLN A 98 -22.29 -9.26 -3.68
CA GLN A 98 -23.62 -9.11 -4.27
C GLN A 98 -23.62 -8.21 -5.51
N LEU A 99 -22.50 -7.55 -5.81
CA LEU A 99 -22.40 -6.55 -6.87
C LEU A 99 -21.60 -7.08 -8.06
N GLN A 100 -21.89 -6.52 -9.23
CA GLN A 100 -21.22 -6.82 -10.50
C GLN A 100 -21.07 -5.54 -11.31
N GLY A 101 -20.07 -5.49 -12.16
CA GLY A 101 -19.78 -4.35 -13.02
C GLY A 101 -18.83 -3.34 -12.38
N ASP A 102 -18.00 -2.73 -13.21
CA ASP A 102 -16.83 -1.95 -12.80
C ASP A 102 -17.18 -0.77 -11.91
N LEU A 103 -18.25 -0.04 -12.24
CA LEU A 103 -18.68 1.12 -11.46
C LEU A 103 -19.22 0.71 -10.07
N ALA A 104 -20.08 -0.31 -10.01
CA ALA A 104 -20.67 -0.76 -8.75
C ALA A 104 -19.60 -1.34 -7.82
N LEU A 105 -18.71 -2.17 -8.35
CA LEU A 105 -17.56 -2.70 -7.63
C LEU A 105 -16.60 -1.58 -7.21
N GLY A 106 -16.33 -0.61 -8.08
CA GLY A 106 -15.47 0.53 -7.76
C GLY A 106 -16.02 1.37 -6.62
N LEU A 107 -17.34 1.61 -6.59
CA LEU A 107 -17.99 2.38 -5.53
C LEU A 107 -18.01 1.65 -4.19
N VAL A 108 -18.34 0.35 -4.17
CA VAL A 108 -18.33 -0.43 -2.92
C VAL A 108 -16.91 -0.58 -2.37
N ARG A 109 -15.91 -0.79 -3.23
CA ARG A 109 -14.50 -0.85 -2.81
C ARG A 109 -13.97 0.50 -2.37
N ALA A 110 -14.39 1.60 -2.99
CA ALA A 110 -14.12 2.93 -2.45
C ALA A 110 -14.77 3.13 -1.06
N GLY A 111 -15.98 2.61 -0.85
CA GLY A 111 -16.61 2.58 0.48
C GLY A 111 -15.78 1.81 1.51
N ALA A 112 -15.27 0.63 1.14
CA ALA A 112 -14.38 -0.17 1.97
C ALA A 112 -13.08 0.60 2.29
N GLY A 113 -12.45 1.18 1.26
CA GLY A 113 -11.24 1.99 1.39
C GLY A 113 -11.43 3.13 2.39
N LEU A 114 -12.52 3.90 2.33
CA LEU A 114 -12.81 4.95 3.31
C LEU A 114 -12.81 4.42 4.76
N ALA A 115 -13.41 3.25 4.97
CA ALA A 115 -13.48 2.61 6.27
C ALA A 115 -12.10 2.10 6.73
N GLU A 116 -11.36 1.43 5.85
CA GLU A 116 -9.98 0.98 6.06
C GLU A 116 -9.04 2.16 6.39
N GLY A 117 -9.22 3.30 5.72
CA GLY A 117 -8.48 4.52 5.99
C GLY A 117 -8.67 5.02 7.43
N LEU A 118 -9.88 4.94 7.98
CA LEU A 118 -10.14 5.27 9.38
C LEU A 118 -9.47 4.26 10.34
N LEU A 119 -9.39 2.99 9.96
CA LEU A 119 -8.67 1.98 10.73
C LEU A 119 -7.15 2.25 10.73
N VAL A 120 -6.58 2.61 9.58
CA VAL A 120 -5.18 3.03 9.45
C VAL A 120 -4.89 4.29 10.26
N TRP A 121 -5.78 5.29 10.24
CA TRP A 121 -5.69 6.47 11.10
C TRP A 121 -5.68 6.08 12.58
N SER A 122 -6.58 5.19 13.00
CA SER A 122 -6.66 4.76 14.40
C SER A 122 -5.41 4.01 14.86
N THR A 123 -4.85 3.18 13.98
CA THR A 123 -3.58 2.47 14.18
C THR A 123 -2.43 3.45 14.33
N THR A 124 -2.34 4.41 13.41
CA THR A 124 -1.31 5.45 13.41
C THR A 124 -1.37 6.28 14.68
N ALA A 125 -2.57 6.64 15.15
CA ALA A 125 -2.77 7.37 16.40
C ALA A 125 -2.18 6.65 17.63
N VAL A 126 -2.23 5.32 17.66
CA VAL A 126 -1.59 4.51 18.71
C VAL A 126 -0.08 4.44 18.53
N ILE A 127 0.39 4.23 17.28
CA ILE A 127 1.82 4.07 16.97
C ILE A 127 2.62 5.33 17.32
N VAL A 128 2.13 6.51 16.94
CA VAL A 128 2.82 7.78 17.21
C VAL A 128 2.89 8.14 18.69
N ARG A 129 2.10 7.46 19.54
CA ARG A 129 2.06 7.61 21.01
C ARG A 129 2.79 6.47 21.74
N ALA A 130 3.48 5.59 21.03
CA ALA A 130 4.31 4.56 21.65
C ALA A 130 5.59 5.18 22.22
N SER A 131 6.26 4.49 23.16
CA SER A 131 7.57 4.91 23.67
C SER A 131 8.67 4.87 22.61
N THR A 132 8.54 3.95 21.65
CA THR A 132 9.41 3.83 20.47
C THR A 132 8.56 3.72 19.19
N PRO A 133 8.02 4.85 18.67
CA PRO A 133 7.13 4.85 17.50
C PRO A 133 7.77 4.24 16.25
N GLU A 134 9.04 4.53 15.99
CA GLU A 134 9.78 4.03 14.82
C GLU A 134 9.84 2.50 14.80
N ARG A 135 10.17 1.90 15.96
CA ARG A 135 10.23 0.44 16.11
C ARG A 135 8.85 -0.19 15.95
N LEU A 136 7.81 0.44 16.50
CA LEU A 136 6.45 -0.08 16.41
C LEU A 136 5.88 0.05 15.00
N ALA A 137 6.16 1.14 14.29
CA ALA A 137 5.83 1.31 12.87
C ALA A 137 6.53 0.25 12.01
N GLY A 138 7.82 0.01 12.24
CA GLY A 138 8.56 -1.05 11.55
C GLY A 138 7.97 -2.45 11.81
N LEU A 139 7.65 -2.75 13.07
CA LEU A 139 6.99 -4.00 13.44
C LEU A 139 5.61 -4.14 12.78
N PHE A 140 4.84 -3.06 12.75
CA PHE A 140 3.53 -3.00 12.10
C PHE A 140 3.62 -3.40 10.62
N PHE A 141 4.52 -2.77 9.85
CA PHE A 141 4.69 -3.10 8.43
C PHE A 141 5.10 -4.56 8.21
N VAL A 142 6.03 -5.09 9.01
CA VAL A 142 6.44 -6.50 8.90
C VAL A 142 5.27 -7.44 9.19
N ILE A 143 4.55 -7.23 10.30
CA ILE A 143 3.42 -8.08 10.67
C ILE A 143 2.30 -7.98 9.63
N GLN A 144 1.99 -6.78 9.17
CA GLN A 144 0.95 -6.54 8.17
C GLN A 144 1.29 -7.24 6.84
N THR A 145 2.53 -7.15 6.35
CA THR A 145 2.91 -7.79 5.09
C THR A 145 2.96 -9.31 5.23
N LEU A 146 3.39 -9.83 6.39
CA LEU A 146 3.31 -11.26 6.68
C LEU A 146 1.87 -11.74 6.76
N ALA A 147 0.97 -10.97 7.37
CA ALA A 147 -0.46 -11.29 7.42
C ALA A 147 -1.06 -11.37 6.01
N GLN A 148 -0.70 -10.45 5.11
CA GLN A 148 -1.10 -10.51 3.70
C GLN A 148 -0.54 -11.75 3.00
N ALA A 149 0.74 -12.08 3.20
CA ALA A 149 1.36 -13.26 2.57
C ALA A 149 0.68 -14.56 3.03
N LEU A 150 0.50 -14.73 4.34
CA LEU A 150 -0.14 -15.91 4.93
C LEU A 150 -1.61 -16.02 4.53
N LEU A 151 -2.34 -14.89 4.55
CA LEU A 151 -3.73 -14.89 4.12
C LEU A 151 -3.84 -15.14 2.61
N GLY A 152 -2.92 -14.63 1.80
CA GLY A 152 -2.85 -14.91 0.37
C GLY A 152 -2.65 -16.39 0.07
N LEU A 153 -1.78 -17.08 0.83
CA LEU A 153 -1.63 -18.54 0.74
C LEU A 153 -2.90 -19.28 1.18
N ALA A 154 -3.53 -18.84 2.27
CA ALA A 154 -4.79 -19.42 2.73
C ALA A 154 -5.90 -19.23 1.70
N LEU A 155 -5.97 -18.06 1.07
CA LEU A 155 -6.92 -17.78 -0.01
C LEU A 155 -6.67 -18.69 -1.22
N ALA A 156 -5.42 -18.78 -1.68
CA ALA A 156 -5.04 -19.56 -2.84
C ALA A 156 -5.31 -21.06 -2.70
N HIS A 157 -5.05 -21.63 -1.52
CA HIS A 157 -5.07 -23.07 -1.32
C HIS A 157 -6.29 -23.61 -0.57
N LEU A 158 -6.98 -22.77 0.22
CA LEU A 158 -8.07 -23.23 1.09
C LEU A 158 -9.41 -22.59 0.71
N VAL A 159 -9.44 -21.28 0.50
CA VAL A 159 -10.70 -20.51 0.42
C VAL A 159 -11.21 -20.42 -1.01
N ILE A 160 -10.40 -19.91 -1.96
CA ILE A 160 -10.85 -19.73 -3.34
C ILE A 160 -11.22 -21.07 -4.01
N PRO A 161 -10.46 -22.17 -3.82
CA PRO A 161 -10.83 -23.46 -4.40
C PRO A 161 -12.16 -24.03 -3.89
N THR A 162 -12.62 -23.66 -2.69
CA THR A 162 -13.81 -24.24 -2.05
C THR A 162 -15.02 -23.30 -2.05
N ALA A 163 -14.80 -22.02 -1.79
CA ALA A 163 -15.83 -20.98 -1.64
C ALA A 163 -15.77 -19.91 -2.75
N GLY A 164 -14.86 -20.05 -3.72
CA GLY A 164 -14.69 -19.13 -4.83
C GLY A 164 -14.24 -17.73 -4.39
N TRP A 165 -14.43 -16.75 -5.29
CA TRP A 165 -14.08 -15.35 -5.04
C TRP A 165 -14.88 -14.74 -3.87
N ARG A 166 -16.12 -15.18 -3.64
CA ARG A 166 -16.97 -14.72 -2.54
C ARG A 166 -16.36 -15.03 -1.18
N GLY A 167 -15.86 -16.26 -1.00
CA GLY A 167 -15.21 -16.67 0.23
C GLY A 167 -14.02 -15.79 0.61
N GLY A 168 -13.33 -15.20 -0.37
CA GLY A 168 -12.25 -14.25 -0.13
C GLY A 168 -12.72 -12.98 0.57
N PHE A 169 -13.79 -12.35 0.06
CA PHE A 169 -14.38 -11.15 0.68
C PHE A 169 -15.10 -11.48 1.99
N GLU A 170 -15.77 -12.63 2.09
CA GLU A 170 -16.38 -13.09 3.34
C GLU A 170 -15.34 -13.27 4.45
N LEU A 171 -14.15 -13.81 4.12
CA LEU A 171 -13.05 -13.93 5.07
C LEU A 171 -12.52 -12.57 5.53
N LEU A 172 -12.37 -11.60 4.62
CA LEU A 172 -12.01 -10.22 5.00
C LEU A 172 -13.05 -9.63 5.94
N ALA A 173 -14.35 -9.83 5.66
CA ALA A 173 -15.43 -9.36 6.51
C ALA A 173 -15.39 -10.00 7.91
N VAL A 174 -15.13 -11.31 8.01
CA VAL A 174 -14.97 -12.00 9.31
C VAL A 174 -13.80 -11.43 10.11
N LEU A 175 -12.65 -11.19 9.46
CA LEU A 175 -11.49 -10.59 10.11
C LEU A 175 -11.79 -9.15 10.58
N ALA A 176 -12.50 -8.37 9.75
CA ALA A 176 -12.96 -7.02 10.08
C ALA A 176 -13.92 -7.01 11.28
N VAL A 177 -14.89 -7.93 11.36
CA VAL A 177 -15.75 -8.11 12.54
C VAL A 177 -14.94 -8.54 13.78
N GLY A 178 -13.93 -9.38 13.58
CA GLY A 178 -13.00 -9.78 14.65
C GLY A 178 -12.29 -8.57 15.27
N VAL A 179 -11.68 -7.72 14.45
CA VAL A 179 -11.03 -6.50 14.96
C VAL A 179 -12.03 -5.46 15.46
N ALA A 180 -13.25 -5.39 14.92
CA ALA A 180 -14.32 -4.57 15.47
C ALA A 180 -14.66 -4.98 16.90
N THR A 181 -14.78 -6.28 17.15
CA THR A 181 -15.05 -6.85 18.48
C THR A 181 -13.89 -6.57 19.43
N LEU A 182 -12.65 -6.82 19.00
CA LEU A 182 -11.48 -6.53 19.81
C LEU A 182 -11.33 -5.03 20.12
N ALA A 183 -11.59 -4.15 19.15
CA ALA A 183 -11.60 -2.72 19.36
C ALA A 183 -12.70 -2.31 20.34
N ALA A 184 -13.92 -2.84 20.17
CA ALA A 184 -15.03 -2.59 21.06
C ALA A 184 -14.76 -3.06 22.49
N LEU A 185 -13.94 -4.09 22.72
CA LEU A 185 -13.62 -4.58 24.07
C LEU A 185 -12.38 -3.90 24.69
N PHE A 186 -11.35 -3.64 23.88
CA PHE A 186 -10.01 -3.33 24.39
C PHE A 186 -9.45 -1.96 23.96
N ALA A 187 -10.01 -1.31 22.94
CA ALA A 187 -9.56 0.01 22.54
C ALA A 187 -9.86 1.03 23.65
N ARG A 188 -8.90 1.92 23.92
CA ARG A 188 -9.02 2.94 24.95
C ARG A 188 -9.00 4.34 24.33
N PRO A 189 -9.74 5.30 24.90
CA PRO A 189 -9.57 6.71 24.56
C PRO A 189 -8.11 7.14 24.70
N LEU A 190 -7.64 7.97 23.77
CA LEU A 190 -6.30 8.54 23.82
C LEU A 190 -6.36 10.02 24.17
N GLY A 191 -5.30 10.49 24.82
CA GLY A 191 -5.07 11.92 25.02
C GLY A 191 -4.72 12.63 23.70
N PRO A 192 -5.08 13.92 23.55
CA PRO A 192 -4.57 14.73 22.46
C PRO A 192 -3.05 14.81 22.56
N LEU A 193 -2.37 14.74 21.42
CA LEU A 193 -0.99 15.20 21.34
C LEU A 193 -1.00 16.73 21.22
N THR A 194 0.06 17.40 21.63
CA THR A 194 0.36 18.75 21.13
C THR A 194 0.35 18.67 19.60
N PRO A 195 -0.25 19.65 18.89
CA PRO A 195 -0.39 19.56 17.44
C PRO A 195 1.01 19.57 16.80
N THR A 196 1.42 18.47 16.18
CA THR A 196 2.74 18.38 15.52
C THR A 196 2.72 17.82 14.10
N ALA A 197 1.56 17.62 13.47
CA ALA A 197 1.50 17.06 12.10
C ALA A 197 0.64 17.86 11.11
N SER A 198 -0.43 18.53 11.56
CA SER A 198 -1.42 19.22 10.71
C SER A 198 -0.89 20.44 9.91
N GLN A 199 0.39 20.79 10.05
CA GLN A 199 1.03 21.90 9.31
C GLN A 199 2.06 21.43 8.26
N ALA A 200 2.13 20.13 7.94
CA ALA A 200 3.06 19.63 6.93
C ALA A 200 2.85 20.33 5.57
N GLY A 201 3.90 20.99 5.07
CA GLY A 201 3.87 21.73 3.79
C GLY A 201 3.28 23.16 3.86
N VAL A 202 2.66 23.57 4.97
CA VAL A 202 2.12 24.93 5.14
C VAL A 202 3.30 25.91 5.26
N GLY A 203 3.40 26.85 4.32
CA GLY A 203 4.52 27.80 4.24
C GLY A 203 5.82 27.23 3.66
N MET A 204 5.81 26.01 3.12
CA MET A 204 6.98 25.42 2.47
C MET A 204 7.26 26.10 1.13
N THR A 205 8.52 26.48 0.89
CA THR A 205 8.96 27.00 -0.41
C THR A 205 9.14 25.85 -1.42
N TRP A 206 8.41 25.87 -2.52
CA TRP A 206 8.54 24.85 -3.56
C TRP A 206 9.80 25.09 -4.39
N THR A 207 10.77 24.17 -4.30
CA THR A 207 12.01 24.21 -5.08
C THR A 207 12.07 23.02 -6.02
N ARG A 208 12.86 23.13 -7.10
CA ARG A 208 13.04 22.05 -8.08
C ARG A 208 13.45 20.72 -7.43
N PRO A 209 14.39 20.66 -6.47
CA PRO A 209 14.74 19.41 -5.81
C PRO A 209 13.60 18.80 -4.99
N ARG A 210 12.84 19.64 -4.26
CA ARG A 210 11.69 19.21 -3.44
C ARG A 210 10.59 18.60 -4.30
N LEU A 211 10.22 19.28 -5.39
CA LEU A 211 9.23 18.79 -6.34
C LEU A 211 9.74 17.52 -7.05
N GLY A 212 11.00 17.50 -7.46
CA GLY A 212 11.62 16.34 -8.09
C GLY A 212 11.60 15.10 -7.18
N ALA A 213 11.79 15.26 -5.87
CA ALA A 213 11.78 14.14 -4.92
C ALA A 213 10.38 13.54 -4.78
N LEU A 214 9.35 14.38 -4.62
CA LEU A 214 7.97 13.91 -4.55
C LEU A 214 7.50 13.29 -5.86
N LEU A 215 7.88 13.88 -7.00
CA LEU A 215 7.56 13.34 -8.32
C LEU A 215 8.24 11.99 -8.56
N ALA A 216 9.50 11.83 -8.15
CA ALA A 216 10.21 10.54 -8.24
C ALA A 216 9.52 9.46 -7.41
N VAL A 217 9.15 9.77 -6.16
CA VAL A 217 8.40 8.86 -5.28
C VAL A 217 7.06 8.49 -5.90
N PHE A 218 6.30 9.48 -6.37
CA PHE A 218 5.01 9.27 -7.02
C PHE A 218 5.13 8.34 -8.23
N LEU A 219 6.08 8.58 -9.14
CA LEU A 219 6.28 7.75 -10.34
C LEU A 219 6.78 6.34 -10.00
N GLN A 220 7.62 6.20 -8.97
CA GLN A 220 8.05 4.89 -8.47
C GLN A 220 6.85 4.07 -7.97
N LEU A 221 5.93 4.70 -7.23
CA LEU A 221 4.74 4.00 -6.75
C LEU A 221 3.69 3.81 -7.85
N ALA A 222 3.62 4.70 -8.86
CA ALA A 222 2.81 4.47 -10.05
C ALA A 222 3.28 3.27 -10.88
N THR A 223 4.60 3.06 -10.97
CA THR A 223 5.17 1.84 -11.55
C THR A 223 4.67 0.59 -10.83
N LEU A 224 4.75 0.62 -9.50
CA LEU A 224 4.36 -0.50 -8.65
C LEU A 224 2.86 -0.78 -8.72
N GLY A 225 2.03 0.26 -8.57
CA GLY A 225 0.59 0.14 -8.64
C GLY A 225 0.11 -0.40 -9.99
N ALA A 226 0.63 0.13 -11.11
CA ALA A 226 0.25 -0.31 -12.46
C ALA A 226 0.49 -1.81 -12.65
N PHE A 227 1.66 -2.32 -12.23
CA PHE A 227 1.98 -3.74 -12.34
C PHE A 227 1.18 -4.59 -11.34
N TRP A 228 1.11 -4.15 -10.08
CA TRP A 228 0.56 -4.94 -8.98
C TRP A 228 -0.90 -5.28 -9.20
N ALA A 229 -1.75 -4.30 -9.53
CA ALA A 229 -3.19 -4.51 -9.72
C ALA A 229 -3.51 -5.59 -10.77
N TYR A 230 -2.61 -5.78 -11.74
CA TYR A 230 -2.74 -6.72 -12.85
C TYR A 230 -1.81 -7.94 -12.72
N ALA A 231 -1.20 -8.17 -11.55
CA ALA A 231 -0.24 -9.26 -11.39
C ALA A 231 -0.86 -10.64 -11.66
N GLU A 232 -2.14 -10.85 -11.30
CA GLU A 232 -2.88 -12.08 -11.60
C GLU A 232 -3.07 -12.30 -13.11
N PRO A 233 -3.72 -11.40 -13.87
CA PRO A 233 -3.94 -11.63 -15.30
C PRO A 233 -2.63 -11.69 -16.10
N LEU A 234 -1.59 -10.97 -15.67
CA LEU A 234 -0.24 -11.09 -16.25
C LEU A 234 0.37 -12.47 -16.02
N GLY A 235 0.20 -13.05 -14.83
CA GLY A 235 0.67 -14.40 -14.52
C GLY A 235 -0.08 -15.46 -15.31
N THR A 236 -1.40 -15.33 -15.41
CA THR A 236 -2.24 -16.24 -16.20
C THR A 236 -1.83 -16.21 -17.68
N ARG A 237 -1.54 -15.02 -18.24
CA ARG A 237 -0.97 -14.88 -19.60
C ARG A 237 0.44 -15.50 -19.76
N ALA A 238 1.25 -15.50 -18.71
CA ALA A 238 2.57 -16.14 -18.72
C ALA A 238 2.47 -17.68 -18.73
N GLY A 239 1.29 -18.25 -18.51
CA GLY A 239 1.00 -19.69 -18.56
C GLY A 239 0.86 -20.36 -17.19
N PHE A 240 0.68 -19.59 -16.12
CA PHE A 240 0.37 -20.15 -14.81
C PHE A 240 -1.11 -20.53 -14.69
N SER A 241 -1.40 -21.51 -13.84
CA SER A 241 -2.76 -21.70 -13.35
C SER A 241 -3.14 -20.61 -12.34
N PRO A 242 -4.44 -20.33 -12.13
CA PRO A 242 -4.89 -19.31 -11.18
C PRO A 242 -4.27 -19.50 -9.79
N VAL A 243 -4.32 -20.73 -9.25
CA VAL A 243 -3.72 -21.06 -7.94
C VAL A 243 -2.22 -20.77 -7.92
N ALA A 244 -1.49 -21.11 -8.97
CA ALA A 244 -0.05 -20.91 -9.01
C ALA A 244 0.34 -19.42 -9.06
N VAL A 245 -0.43 -18.58 -9.77
CA VAL A 245 -0.23 -17.12 -9.73
C VAL A 245 -0.53 -16.56 -8.35
N GLN A 246 -1.59 -17.03 -7.70
CA GLN A 246 -1.96 -16.59 -6.36
C GLN A 246 -0.89 -16.97 -5.32
N THR A 247 -0.31 -18.17 -5.41
CA THR A 247 0.86 -18.57 -4.61
C THR A 247 2.06 -17.68 -4.91
N LEU A 248 2.29 -17.31 -6.17
CA LEU A 248 3.39 -16.41 -6.56
C LEU A 248 3.18 -14.99 -5.99
N ILE A 249 1.96 -14.46 -5.99
CA ILE A 249 1.62 -13.16 -5.38
C ILE A 249 1.94 -13.20 -3.87
N ALA A 250 1.54 -14.28 -3.18
CA ALA A 250 1.83 -14.48 -1.77
C ALA A 250 3.35 -14.60 -1.50
N ALA A 251 4.09 -15.32 -2.34
CA ALA A 251 5.54 -15.39 -2.28
C ALA A 251 6.20 -14.02 -2.53
N GLY A 252 5.63 -13.21 -3.43
CA GLY A 252 6.03 -11.83 -3.68
C GLY A 252 5.86 -10.92 -2.47
N LEU A 253 4.80 -11.09 -1.68
CA LEU A 253 4.65 -10.42 -0.37
C LEU A 253 5.75 -10.85 0.61
N GLY A 254 6.17 -12.12 0.59
CA GLY A 254 7.36 -12.57 1.34
C GLY A 254 8.66 -11.88 0.88
N MET A 255 8.86 -11.75 -0.44
CA MET A 255 10.00 -11.03 -1.02
C MET A 255 10.00 -9.54 -0.65
N GLN A 256 8.83 -8.94 -0.50
CA GLN A 256 8.69 -7.57 0.01
C GLN A 256 9.25 -7.44 1.44
N VAL A 257 8.91 -8.35 2.36
CA VAL A 257 9.46 -8.32 3.74
C VAL A 257 10.98 -8.40 3.72
N LEU A 258 11.55 -9.29 2.90
CA LEU A 258 12.99 -9.38 2.70
C LEU A 258 13.57 -8.07 2.13
N GLY A 259 12.96 -7.52 1.09
CA GLY A 259 13.33 -6.25 0.47
C GLY A 259 13.37 -5.10 1.47
N GLY A 260 12.30 -4.90 2.24
CA GLY A 260 12.22 -3.85 3.25
C GLY A 260 13.26 -4.01 4.37
N SER A 261 13.54 -5.24 4.78
CA SER A 261 14.56 -5.54 5.81
C SER A 261 15.97 -5.21 5.30
N VAL A 262 16.29 -5.66 4.08
CA VAL A 262 17.59 -5.38 3.43
C VAL A 262 17.74 -3.88 3.15
N GLY A 263 16.69 -3.22 2.67
CA GLY A 263 16.69 -1.78 2.39
C GLY A 263 16.93 -0.95 3.65
N THR A 264 16.27 -1.30 4.75
CA THR A 264 16.45 -0.64 6.06
C THR A 264 17.88 -0.78 6.57
N TRP A 265 18.51 -1.93 6.37
CA TRP A 265 19.90 -2.17 6.76
C TRP A 265 20.90 -1.44 5.86
N LEU A 266 20.64 -1.36 4.55
CA LEU A 266 21.53 -0.76 3.55
C LEU A 266 21.37 0.75 3.39
N VAL A 267 20.29 1.37 3.84
CA VAL A 267 20.02 2.81 3.62
C VAL A 267 21.13 3.73 4.15
N LYS A 268 21.78 3.33 5.25
CA LYS A 268 22.93 4.06 5.83
C LYS A 268 24.27 3.73 5.18
N ARG A 269 24.33 2.69 4.34
CA ARG A 269 25.55 2.11 3.77
C ARG A 269 25.71 2.39 2.28
N LEU A 270 24.61 2.66 1.56
CA LEU A 270 24.61 2.86 0.12
C LEU A 270 24.29 4.31 -0.29
N PRO A 271 24.81 4.76 -1.45
CA PRO A 271 24.51 6.08 -1.99
C PRO A 271 23.06 6.20 -2.48
N ILE A 272 22.24 6.95 -1.76
CA ILE A 272 20.78 7.08 -1.99
C ILE A 272 20.38 7.28 -3.46
N HIS A 273 20.93 8.28 -4.16
CA HIS A 273 20.54 8.55 -5.56
C HIS A 273 20.86 7.39 -6.50
N ALA A 274 22.06 6.79 -6.37
CA ALA A 274 22.45 5.69 -7.25
C ALA A 274 21.62 4.44 -6.95
N THR A 275 21.33 4.17 -5.67
CA THR A 275 20.45 3.07 -5.27
C THR A 275 19.03 3.26 -5.82
N LEU A 276 18.45 4.45 -5.71
CA LEU A 276 17.11 4.72 -6.28
C LEU A 276 17.10 4.61 -7.80
N LEU A 277 18.17 5.01 -8.48
CA LEU A 277 18.30 4.83 -9.93
C LEU A 277 18.33 3.33 -10.29
N VAL A 278 19.11 2.53 -9.57
CA VAL A 278 19.14 1.07 -9.74
C VAL A 278 17.76 0.47 -9.47
N CYS A 279 17.02 0.94 -8.47
CA CYS A 279 15.65 0.50 -8.22
C CYS A 279 14.72 0.82 -9.39
N CYS A 280 14.78 2.04 -9.96
CA CYS A 280 13.99 2.40 -11.13
C CYS A 280 14.33 1.49 -12.33
N LEU A 281 15.61 1.21 -12.57
CA LEU A 281 16.04 0.30 -13.64
C LEU A 281 15.57 -1.14 -13.38
N ALA A 282 15.70 -1.64 -12.15
CA ALA A 282 15.26 -2.98 -11.78
C ALA A 282 13.74 -3.13 -11.97
N LEU A 283 12.94 -2.15 -11.54
CA LEU A 283 11.50 -2.15 -11.76
C LEU A 283 11.13 -2.09 -13.25
N GLY A 284 11.75 -1.16 -13.99
CA GLY A 284 11.48 -0.98 -15.41
C GLY A 284 11.88 -2.20 -16.25
N LEU A 285 13.06 -2.78 -16.01
CA LEU A 285 13.51 -3.99 -16.68
C LEU A 285 12.67 -5.21 -16.30
N SER A 286 12.23 -5.32 -15.04
CA SER A 286 11.35 -6.40 -14.62
C SER A 286 9.99 -6.30 -15.29
N ALA A 287 9.37 -5.12 -15.29
CA ALA A 287 8.10 -4.87 -15.98
C ALA A 287 8.24 -5.10 -17.50
N PHE A 288 9.26 -4.54 -18.15
CA PHE A 288 9.50 -4.75 -19.57
C PHE A 288 9.75 -6.22 -19.92
N GLY A 289 10.51 -6.92 -19.07
CA GLY A 289 10.80 -8.34 -19.24
C GLY A 289 9.54 -9.21 -19.23
N VAL A 290 8.50 -8.83 -18.47
CA VAL A 290 7.22 -9.55 -18.42
C VAL A 290 6.54 -9.58 -19.79
N VAL A 291 6.75 -8.58 -20.66
CA VAL A 291 6.25 -8.59 -22.05
C VAL A 291 6.74 -9.82 -22.81
N ARG A 292 7.92 -10.35 -22.48
CA ARG A 292 8.55 -11.51 -23.13
C ARG A 292 8.16 -12.84 -22.52
N THR A 293 7.33 -12.86 -21.47
CA THR A 293 6.96 -14.08 -20.73
C THR A 293 5.68 -14.75 -21.25
N ALA A 294 4.99 -14.13 -22.21
CA ALA A 294 3.76 -14.68 -22.77
C ALA A 294 3.98 -16.09 -23.35
N HIS A 295 3.01 -16.99 -23.13
CA HIS A 295 2.97 -18.34 -23.70
C HIS A 295 4.10 -19.29 -23.21
N GLY A 296 4.33 -19.38 -21.90
CA GLY A 296 5.16 -20.43 -21.28
C GLY A 296 6.45 -19.96 -20.62
N GLY A 297 6.63 -18.66 -20.40
CA GLY A 297 7.79 -18.08 -19.73
C GLY A 297 7.69 -18.07 -18.20
N THR A 298 7.09 -19.09 -17.57
CA THR A 298 6.74 -19.08 -16.13
C THR A 298 7.94 -18.86 -15.22
N LEU A 299 9.08 -19.49 -15.50
CA LEU A 299 10.31 -19.30 -14.70
C LEU A 299 10.83 -17.86 -14.77
N LEU A 300 10.85 -17.27 -15.97
CA LEU A 300 11.27 -15.88 -16.17
C LEU A 300 10.30 -14.93 -15.46
N PHE A 301 8.98 -15.15 -15.60
CA PHE A 301 7.96 -14.36 -14.91
C PHE A 301 8.14 -14.40 -13.38
N THR A 302 8.34 -15.58 -12.80
CA THR A 302 8.62 -15.73 -11.36
C THR A 302 9.83 -14.91 -10.94
N GLY A 303 10.94 -15.00 -11.68
CA GLY A 303 12.16 -14.25 -11.38
C GLY A 303 11.95 -12.73 -11.44
N LEU A 304 11.25 -12.25 -12.47
CA LEU A 304 10.94 -10.83 -12.63
C LEU A 304 10.00 -10.32 -11.54
N CYS A 305 8.95 -11.08 -11.20
CA CYS A 305 8.04 -10.75 -10.10
C CYS A 305 8.76 -10.71 -8.75
N ALA A 306 9.69 -11.64 -8.49
CA ALA A 306 10.49 -11.65 -7.26
C ALA A 306 11.38 -10.41 -7.15
N VAL A 307 12.06 -10.02 -8.24
CA VAL A 307 12.88 -8.79 -8.28
C VAL A 307 12.00 -7.56 -8.10
N PHE A 308 10.85 -7.51 -8.78
CA PHE A 308 9.93 -6.38 -8.72
C PHE A 308 9.40 -6.15 -7.31
N THR A 309 8.86 -7.22 -6.69
CA THR A 309 8.30 -7.17 -5.33
C THR A 309 9.38 -6.93 -4.27
N PHE A 310 10.58 -7.52 -4.40
CA PHE A 310 11.71 -7.16 -3.53
C PHE A 310 12.06 -5.67 -3.63
N THR A 311 12.17 -5.16 -4.86
CA THR A 311 12.58 -3.77 -5.12
C THR A 311 11.58 -2.76 -4.55
N TRP A 312 10.27 -3.12 -4.53
CA TRP A 312 9.22 -2.30 -3.93
C TRP A 312 9.57 -1.87 -2.51
N LEU A 313 9.59 -2.79 -1.55
CA LEU A 313 9.83 -2.41 -0.16
C LEU A 313 11.30 -2.06 0.12
N PHE A 314 12.24 -2.57 -0.68
CA PHE A 314 13.65 -2.20 -0.60
C PHE A 314 13.87 -0.69 -0.79
N MET A 315 13.13 -0.05 -1.71
CA MET A 315 13.37 1.36 -2.03
C MET A 315 12.81 2.35 -0.99
N LEU A 316 11.80 1.97 -0.20
CA LEU A 316 11.06 2.94 0.63
C LEU A 316 11.95 3.68 1.66
N PRO A 317 12.90 3.03 2.36
CA PRO A 317 13.83 3.74 3.24
C PRO A 317 14.71 4.75 2.48
N PHE A 318 15.08 4.44 1.23
CA PHE A 318 15.86 5.33 0.38
C PHE A 318 15.04 6.54 -0.11
N GLN A 319 13.74 6.37 -0.39
CA GLN A 319 12.83 7.47 -0.70
C GLN A 319 12.76 8.47 0.47
N MET A 320 12.61 7.96 1.70
CA MET A 320 12.63 8.79 2.91
C MET A 320 13.98 9.49 3.09
N GLY A 321 15.09 8.76 2.89
CA GLY A 321 16.42 9.36 2.96
C GLY A 321 16.67 10.43 1.88
N LEU A 322 16.11 10.28 0.66
CA LEU A 322 16.15 11.30 -0.38
C LEU A 322 15.39 12.56 0.06
N ALA A 323 14.19 12.38 0.63
CA ALA A 323 13.37 13.49 1.12
C ALA A 323 14.11 14.33 2.17
N PHE A 324 14.75 13.69 3.15
CA PHE A 324 15.55 14.39 4.16
C PHE A 324 16.82 15.04 3.60
N ARG A 325 17.44 14.47 2.56
CA ARG A 325 18.61 15.11 1.89
C ARG A 325 18.23 16.37 1.13
N VAL A 326 17.07 16.36 0.50
CA VAL A 326 16.55 17.49 -0.26
C VAL A 326 15.97 18.57 0.66
N ASP A 327 15.44 18.15 1.81
CA ASP A 327 14.84 19.03 2.80
C ASP A 327 15.10 18.52 4.23
N GLY A 328 16.14 19.06 4.86
CA GLY A 328 16.53 18.69 6.22
C GLY A 328 15.50 19.07 7.29
N SER A 329 14.51 19.92 6.97
CA SER A 329 13.42 20.27 7.87
C SER A 329 12.35 19.17 8.01
N GLY A 330 12.36 18.19 7.10
CA GLY A 330 11.42 17.06 7.11
C GLY A 330 10.05 17.36 6.51
N GLN A 331 9.81 18.55 5.95
CA GLN A 331 8.52 18.89 5.31
C GLN A 331 8.26 18.02 4.08
N VAL A 332 9.29 17.76 3.25
CA VAL A 332 9.16 16.83 2.12
C VAL A 332 8.93 15.40 2.61
N ALA A 333 9.64 14.97 3.65
CA ALA A 333 9.49 13.63 4.22
C ALA A 333 8.07 13.38 4.73
N ALA A 334 7.41 14.41 5.28
CA ALA A 334 6.01 14.35 5.69
C ALA A 334 5.02 14.17 4.52
N LEU A 335 5.38 14.60 3.31
CA LEU A 335 4.56 14.46 2.10
C LEU A 335 4.82 13.16 1.31
N VAL A 336 5.88 12.42 1.63
CA VAL A 336 6.22 11.16 0.95
C VAL A 336 5.08 10.13 1.00
N PRO A 337 4.44 9.85 2.16
CA PRO A 337 3.33 8.88 2.21
C PRO A 337 2.16 9.25 1.29
N ALA A 338 1.83 10.54 1.17
CA ALA A 338 0.79 11.01 0.26
C ALA A 338 1.20 10.79 -1.21
N ALA A 339 2.44 11.14 -1.57
CA ALA A 339 2.97 10.90 -2.91
C ALA A 339 2.99 9.40 -3.26
N GLN A 340 3.33 8.54 -2.28
CA GLN A 340 3.31 7.09 -2.45
C GLN A 340 1.90 6.57 -2.70
N LEU A 341 0.93 7.00 -1.89
CA LEU A 341 -0.46 6.60 -2.01
C LEU A 341 -1.04 7.02 -3.36
N PHE A 342 -0.92 8.30 -3.73
CA PHE A 342 -1.43 8.79 -5.01
C PHE A 342 -0.73 8.12 -6.20
N GLY A 343 0.58 7.87 -6.10
CA GLY A 343 1.30 7.09 -7.10
C GLY A 343 0.69 5.70 -7.27
N SER A 344 0.49 4.98 -6.16
CA SER A 344 -0.06 3.61 -6.17
C SER A 344 -1.48 3.52 -6.74
N ALA A 345 -2.28 4.58 -6.62
CA ALA A 345 -3.60 4.68 -7.25
C ALA A 345 -3.53 5.11 -8.72
N PHE A 346 -2.62 6.02 -9.06
CA PHE A 346 -2.46 6.55 -10.42
C PHE A 346 -1.98 5.48 -11.40
N GLY A 347 -1.11 4.57 -10.95
CA GLY A 347 -0.61 3.47 -11.76
C GLY A 347 -1.72 2.59 -12.37
N PRO A 348 -2.57 1.94 -11.55
CA PRO A 348 -3.70 1.13 -12.02
C PRO A 348 -4.68 1.93 -12.88
N LEU A 349 -4.93 3.20 -12.55
CA LEU A 349 -5.78 4.06 -13.37
C LEU A 349 -5.22 4.21 -14.79
N VAL A 350 -3.96 4.59 -14.95
CA VAL A 350 -3.37 4.74 -16.29
C VAL A 350 -3.29 3.39 -17.01
N ALA A 351 -3.01 2.30 -16.29
CA ALA A 351 -3.06 0.95 -16.87
C ALA A 351 -4.47 0.61 -17.40
N SER A 352 -5.54 0.90 -16.64
CA SER A 352 -6.92 0.65 -17.06
C SER A 352 -7.33 1.41 -18.32
N LEU A 353 -6.79 2.61 -18.53
CA LEU A 353 -7.06 3.42 -19.73
C LEU A 353 -6.37 2.89 -20.98
N MET A 354 -5.31 2.10 -20.81
CA MET A 354 -4.51 1.55 -21.91
C MET A 354 -4.90 0.11 -22.27
N VAL A 355 -5.53 -0.59 -21.33
CA VAL A 355 -6.12 -1.92 -21.58
C VAL A 355 -7.39 -1.74 -22.41
N THR A 356 -7.58 -2.61 -23.40
CA THR A 356 -8.83 -2.71 -24.17
C THR A 356 -9.18 -4.17 -24.40
N GLY A 357 -10.42 -4.55 -24.09
CA GLY A 357 -10.87 -5.94 -24.13
C GLY A 357 -10.02 -6.82 -23.20
N ASP A 358 -9.62 -7.99 -23.69
CA ASP A 358 -8.87 -8.98 -22.89
C ASP A 358 -7.33 -8.78 -22.97
N GLU A 359 -6.86 -7.70 -23.60
CA GLU A 359 -5.43 -7.49 -23.83
C GLU A 359 -4.72 -6.85 -22.63
N VAL A 360 -4.11 -7.68 -21.78
CA VAL A 360 -3.27 -7.22 -20.64
C VAL A 360 -1.84 -6.77 -21.05
N ALA A 361 -1.47 -6.88 -22.33
CA ALA A 361 -0.13 -6.56 -22.84
C ALA A 361 0.35 -5.11 -22.58
N PRO A 362 -0.53 -4.08 -22.59
CA PRO A 362 -0.10 -2.70 -22.35
C PRO A 362 0.36 -2.43 -20.92
N VAL A 363 -0.09 -3.22 -19.94
CA VAL A 363 0.16 -2.94 -18.52
C VAL A 363 1.66 -2.89 -18.16
N PRO A 364 2.49 -3.88 -18.54
CA PRO A 364 3.92 -3.83 -18.23
C PRO A 364 4.65 -2.70 -18.97
N LEU A 365 4.13 -2.25 -20.12
CA LEU A 365 4.68 -1.08 -20.83
C LEU A 365 4.39 0.22 -20.08
N VAL A 366 3.17 0.38 -19.53
CA VAL A 366 2.81 1.52 -18.67
C VAL A 366 3.71 1.55 -17.42
N ALA A 367 3.87 0.42 -16.74
CA ALA A 367 4.76 0.33 -15.58
C ALA A 367 6.21 0.67 -15.97
N THR A 368 6.70 0.17 -17.10
CA THR A 368 8.05 0.50 -17.62
C THR A 368 8.19 1.99 -17.90
N ALA A 369 7.19 2.63 -18.51
CA ALA A 369 7.20 4.06 -18.79
C ALA A 369 7.31 4.87 -17.50
N PHE A 370 6.54 4.53 -16.46
CA PHE A 370 6.66 5.18 -15.15
C PHE A 370 8.03 4.98 -14.51
N ALA A 371 8.63 3.79 -14.63
CA ALA A 371 9.95 3.51 -14.11
C ALA A 371 11.04 4.35 -14.78
N VAL A 372 10.95 4.49 -16.11
CA VAL A 372 11.85 5.35 -16.91
C VAL A 372 11.66 6.81 -16.54
N LEU A 373 10.41 7.29 -16.47
CA LEU A 373 10.13 8.65 -16.03
C LEU A 373 10.67 8.92 -14.63
N ALA A 374 10.48 7.98 -13.68
CA ALA A 374 11.03 8.09 -12.34
C ALA A 374 12.56 8.24 -12.39
N ALA A 375 13.27 7.41 -13.16
CA ALA A 375 14.72 7.52 -13.34
C ALA A 375 15.14 8.89 -13.90
N LEU A 376 14.40 9.41 -14.89
CA LEU A 376 14.66 10.73 -15.50
C LEU A 376 14.39 11.90 -14.56
N THR A 377 13.54 11.73 -13.53
CA THR A 377 13.31 12.77 -12.51
C THR A 377 14.39 12.83 -11.43
N LEU A 378 15.12 11.74 -11.18
CA LEU A 378 16.15 11.70 -10.13
C LEU A 378 17.24 12.78 -10.27
N PRO A 379 17.74 13.15 -11.47
CA PRO A 379 18.67 14.27 -11.62
C PRO A 379 18.12 15.62 -11.09
N LEU A 380 16.80 15.86 -11.14
CA LEU A 380 16.17 17.09 -10.65
C LEU A 380 16.32 17.26 -9.12
N THR A 381 16.57 16.16 -8.42
CA THR A 381 16.70 16.12 -6.95
C THR A 381 18.10 16.48 -6.46
N ARG A 382 19.08 16.65 -7.36
CA ARG A 382 20.43 17.07 -7.00
C ARG A 382 20.42 18.54 -6.58
N LEU A 383 20.90 18.81 -5.37
CA LEU A 383 21.20 20.18 -4.94
C LEU A 383 22.32 20.73 -5.84
N ARG A 384 22.12 21.92 -6.44
CA ARG A 384 23.22 22.64 -7.09
C ARG A 384 24.31 22.82 -6.04
N ARG A 385 25.48 22.22 -6.26
CA ARG A 385 26.69 22.62 -5.53
C ARG A 385 26.81 24.12 -5.77
N ARG A 386 26.66 24.95 -4.74
CA ARG A 386 27.14 26.33 -4.81
C ARG A 386 28.61 26.19 -5.14
N MET A 387 29.00 26.55 -6.36
CA MET A 387 30.40 26.82 -6.65
C MET A 387 30.78 27.87 -5.62
N ALA A 388 31.65 27.51 -4.68
CA ALA A 388 32.32 28.49 -3.86
C ALA A 388 33.00 29.41 -4.88
N ALA A 389 32.49 30.64 -4.98
CA ALA A 389 33.25 31.71 -5.59
C ALA A 389 34.37 32.00 -4.59
N ASP A 390 35.59 31.64 -4.98
CA ASP A 390 36.80 32.18 -4.37
C ASP A 390 36.89 33.69 -4.59
#